data_AF-X1HHZ1-F1
#
_entry.id   AF-X1HHZ1-F1
#
_cell.length_a   1.000
_cell.length_b   1.000
_cell.length_c   1.000
_cell.angle_alpha   90.00
_cell.angle_beta   90.00
_cell.angle_gamma   90.00
#
_symmetry.space_group_name_H-M   'P 1'
#
loop_
_entity.id
_entity.type
_entity.pdbx_description
1 polymer ?
#
loop_
_entity_poly.entity_id
_entity_poly.type
_entity_poly.pdbx_seq_one_letter_code
_entity_poly.pdbx_strand_id
1 'polypeptide(L)' 'MRKVRQTEQKEIGRIKLNDTQDLVVSIVDSEKLDLRVWKDTDRYKGWTKRGIRLYLFGDN' A
#
# COMPACT_ATOMS: atom_id res chain seq x y z
N MET A 1 29.00 -0.56 -5.37
CA MET A 1 27.75 -0.48 -4.59
C MET A 1 26.56 -0.61 -5.55
N ARG A 2 25.66 -1.57 -5.35
CA ARG A 2 24.47 -1.76 -6.19
C ARG A 2 23.40 -0.76 -5.75
N LYS A 3 22.98 0.17 -6.61
CA LYS A 3 21.82 1.05 -6.34
C LYS A 3 20.57 0.17 -6.22
N VAL A 4 19.98 0.11 -5.03
CA VAL A 4 18.67 -0.51 -4.84
C VAL A 4 17.62 0.50 -5.34
N ARG A 5 16.81 0.10 -6.33
CA ARG A 5 15.68 0.92 -6.78
C ARG A 5 14.68 0.98 -5.64
N GLN A 6 14.45 2.16 -5.08
CA GLN A 6 13.40 2.38 -4.11
C GLN A 6 12.05 2.35 -4.85
N THR A 7 11.16 1.47 -4.42
CA THR A 7 9.79 1.41 -4.94
C THR A 7 9.07 2.71 -4.63
N GLU A 8 8.54 3.36 -5.67
CA GLU A 8 7.73 4.56 -5.50
C GLU A 8 6.32 4.14 -5.10
N GLN A 9 5.79 4.72 -4.02
CA GLN A 9 4.42 4.46 -3.57
C GLN A 9 3.71 5.78 -3.34
N LYS A 10 2.59 5.98 -4.04
CA LYS A 10 1.76 7.18 -3.96
C LYS A 10 0.39 6.80 -3.41
N GLU A 11 0.09 7.25 -2.19
CA GLU A 11 -1.26 7.14 -1.62
C GLU A 11 -2.24 7.95 -2.48
N ILE A 12 -3.37 7.33 -2.84
CA ILE A 12 -4.47 7.95 -3.59
C ILE A 12 -5.62 8.28 -2.64
N GLY A 13 -5.83 7.44 -1.64
CA GLY A 13 -6.92 7.61 -0.69
C GLY A 13 -6.84 6.65 0.47
N ARG A 14 -7.64 6.95 1.48
CA ARG A 14 -7.67 6.24 2.75
C ARG A 14 -9.08 6.20 3.29
N ILE A 15 -9.48 5.03 3.79
CA ILE A 15 -10.80 4.79 4.36
C ILE A 15 -10.59 4.21 5.76
N LYS A 16 -11.10 4.90 6.78
CA LYS A 16 -11.06 4.40 8.16
C LYS A 16 -11.92 3.14 8.26
N LEU A 17 -11.35 2.04 8.76
CA LEU A 17 -12.07 0.80 9.04
C LEU A 17 -12.51 0.72 10.51
N ASN A 18 -11.62 1.13 11.41
CA ASN A 18 -11.86 1.27 12.85
C ASN A 18 -10.78 2.18 13.46
N ASP A 19 -10.74 2.30 14.79
CA ASP A 19 -9.82 3.22 15.48
C ASP A 19 -8.34 2.89 15.32
N THR A 20 -8.01 1.68 14.88
CA THR A 20 -6.62 1.21 14.75
C THR A 20 -6.24 0.81 13.33
N GLN A 21 -7.19 0.87 12.38
CA GLN A 21 -7.00 0.36 11.03
C GLN A 21 -7.62 1.25 9.97
N ASP A 22 -6.84 1.53 8.94
CA ASP A 22 -7.27 2.18 7.72
C ASP A 22 -7.04 1.25 6.53
N LEU A 23 -7.98 1.21 5.58
CA LEU A 23 -7.72 0.70 4.24
C LEU A 23 -7.08 1.83 3.43
N VAL A 24 -5.86 1.63 2.97
CA VAL A 24 -5.15 2.61 2.14
C VAL A 24 -5.08 2.10 0.71
N VAL A 25 -5.38 2.99 -0.23
CA VAL A 25 -5.29 2.76 -1.66
C VAL A 25 -4.10 3.54 -2.19
N SER A 26 -3.19 2.87 -2.89
CA SER A 26 -1.97 3.49 -3.43
C SER A 26 -1.61 2.99 -4.82
N ILE A 27 -1.00 3.85 -5.64
CA ILE A 27 -0.30 3.45 -6.85
C ILE A 27 1.15 3.13 -6.50
N VAL A 28 1.66 2.00 -6.96
CA VAL A 28 3.03 1.54 -6.76
C VAL A 28 3.75 1.47 -8.10
N ASP A 29 4.92 2.11 -8.18
CA ASP A 29 5.76 2.23 -9.38
C ASP A 29 5.01 2.73 -10.62
N SER A 30 3.92 3.49 -10.44
CA SER A 30 3.00 3.94 -11.51
C SER A 30 2.29 2.83 -12.30
N GLU A 31 2.38 1.58 -11.86
CA GLU A 31 1.92 0.40 -12.63
C GLU A 31 0.91 -0.48 -11.87
N LYS A 32 0.88 -0.36 -10.54
CA LYS A 32 0.14 -1.30 -9.67
C LYS A 32 -0.78 -0.55 -8.75
N LEU A 33 -2.00 -1.05 -8.58
CA LEU A 33 -2.94 -0.60 -7.56
C LEU A 33 -2.80 -1.49 -6.33
N ASP A 34 -2.40 -0.92 -5.20
CA ASP A 34 -2.28 -1.62 -3.91
C ASP A 34 -3.38 -1.13 -2.97
N LEU A 35 -4.22 -2.06 -2.51
CA LEU A 35 -5.19 -1.84 -1.44
C LEU A 35 -4.73 -2.64 -0.24
N ARG A 36 -4.34 -1.96 0.84
CA ARG A 36 -3.74 -2.61 2.01
C ARG A 36 -4.15 -1.97 3.30
N VAL A 37 -4.33 -2.79 4.32
CA VAL A 37 -4.63 -2.31 5.67
C VAL A 37 -3.36 -1.75 6.31
N TRP A 38 -3.40 -0.47 6.64
CA TRP A 38 -2.50 0.19 7.57
C TRP A 38 -3.01 -0.02 8.99
N LYS A 39 -2.11 -0.37 9.91
CA LYS A 39 -2.42 -0.49 11.32
C LYS A 39 -1.66 0.56 12.12
N ASP A 40 -2.36 1.26 12.99
CA ASP A 40 -1.81 2.24 13.91
C ASP A 40 -2.26 1.91 15.34
N THR A 41 -1.32 1.42 16.14
CA THR A 41 -1.51 1.05 17.55
C THR A 41 -0.24 1.37 18.31
N ASP A 42 -0.32 1.49 19.63
CA ASP A 42 0.84 1.78 20.48
C ASP A 42 1.99 0.77 20.34
N ARG A 43 1.67 -0.48 19.97
CA ARG A 43 2.66 -1.56 19.82
C ARG A 43 3.15 -1.76 18.39
N TYR A 44 2.43 -1.22 17.40
CA TYR A 44 2.74 -1.44 15.99
C TYR A 44 2.11 -0.37 15.11
N LYS A 45 2.93 0.22 14.24
CA LYS A 45 2.53 1.21 13.25
C LYS A 45 3.12 0.83 11.90
N GLY A 46 2.28 0.41 10.96
CA GLY A 46 2.78 -0.08 9.67
C GLY A 46 1.78 -0.83 8.79
N TRP A 47 2.29 -1.27 7.64
CA TRP A 47 1.58 -2.10 6.68
C TRP A 47 1.37 -3.52 7.17
N THR A 48 0.12 -3.95 7.24
CA THR A 48 -0.18 -5.36 7.49
C THR A 48 -0.03 -6.19 6.21
N LYS A 49 -0.02 -7.53 6.35
CA LYS A 49 -0.09 -8.46 5.21
C LYS A 49 -1.51 -8.59 4.63
N ARG A 50 -2.51 -7.91 5.20
CA ARG A 50 -3.89 -7.92 4.73
C ARG A 50 -4.03 -6.88 3.62
N GLY A 51 -3.97 -7.33 2.38
CA GLY A 51 -4.12 -6.48 1.21
C GLY A 51 -4.03 -7.26 -0.08
N ILE A 52 -4.34 -6.58 -1.17
CA ILE A 52 -4.30 -7.08 -2.54
C ILE A 52 -3.56 -6.06 -3.39
N ARG A 53 -2.75 -6.55 -4.33
CA ARG A 53 -2.08 -5.75 -5.34
C ARG A 53 -2.48 -6.22 -6.73
N LEU A 54 -2.99 -5.30 -7.53
CA LEU A 54 -3.42 -5.52 -8.90
C LEU A 54 -2.44 -4.84 -9.86
N TYR A 55 -2.11 -5.51 -10.95
CA TYR A 55 -1.40 -4.89 -12.07
C TYR A 55 -2.44 -4.14 -12.90
N LEU A 56 -2.23 -2.85 -13.12
CA LEU A 56 -3.18 -2.01 -13.87
C LEU A 56 -3.06 -2.23 -15.39
N PHE A 57 -1.87 -2.58 -15.85
CA PHE A 57 -1.59 -2.91 -17.23
C PHE A 57 -1.14 -4.38 -17.25
N GLY A 58 -2.02 -5.26 -17.70
CA GLY A 58 -1.61 -6.59 -18.16
C GLY A 58 -1.23 -6.48 -19.63
N ASP A 59 -0.09 -7.05 -20.02
CA ASP A 59 0.24 -7.24 -21.43
C ASP A 59 -0.93 -7.97 -22.11
N ASN A 60 -1.59 -7.29 -23.03
CA ASN A 60 -2.56 -7.84 -23.97
C ASN A 60 -1.86 -8.07 -25.30
#